data_AF-A0A822DI99-F1
#
_entry.id   AF-A0A822DI99-F1
#
_cell.length_a   1.000
_cell.length_b   1.000
_cell.length_c   1.000
_cell.angle_alpha   90.00
_cell.angle_beta   90.00
_cell.angle_gamma   90.00
#
_symmetry.space_group_name_H-M   'P 1'
#
loop_
_entity.id
_entity.type
_entity.pdbx_description
1 polymer ?
#
loop_
_entity_poly.entity_id
_entity_poly.type
_entity_poly.pdbx_seq_one_letter_code
_entity_poly.pdbx_strand_id
1 'polypeptide(L)'
;LGVHYLGWTIFTLCMLIACIRSNALLVVFFFFLLLTYILFTASYYCSWDQNLSRAGGAIGIFTSVILWYIGFASFMVKGDNSYFTLPMVDLPTKPRPGANQAGPVERAQPRA
;
A
#
# COMPACT_ATOMS: atom_id res chain seq x y z
N LEU A 1 6.56 -15.97 -23.55
CA LEU A 1 6.15 -14.79 -22.76
C LEU A 1 5.05 -15.10 -21.75
N GLY A 2 4.01 -15.87 -22.10
CA GLY A 2 2.90 -16.22 -21.19
C GLY A 2 3.30 -16.76 -19.80
N VAL A 3 4.29 -17.66 -19.71
CA VAL A 3 4.78 -18.18 -18.41
C VAL A 3 5.42 -17.09 -17.53
N HIS A 4 6.07 -16.10 -18.14
CA HIS A 4 6.68 -14.99 -17.40
C HIS A 4 5.60 -14.12 -16.73
N TYR A 5 4.51 -13.82 -17.43
CA TYR A 5 3.39 -13.05 -16.89
C TYR A 5 2.61 -13.82 -15.82
N LEU A 6 2.49 -15.15 -15.94
CA LEU A 6 1.93 -16.01 -14.89
C LEU A 6 2.81 -16.00 -13.62
N GLY A 7 4.13 -16.09 -13.78
CA GLY A 7 5.07 -15.98 -12.64
C GLY A 7 4.95 -14.63 -11.93
N TRP A 8 4.86 -13.54 -12.68
CA TRP A 8 4.62 -12.20 -12.13
C TRP A 8 3.26 -12.10 -11.43
N THR A 9 2.21 -12.70 -11.99
CA THR A 9 0.88 -12.70 -11.36
C THR A 9 0.91 -13.35 -9.97
N ILE A 10 1.60 -14.49 -9.82
CA ILE A 10 1.74 -15.20 -8.54
C ILE A 10 2.52 -14.34 -7.53
N PHE A 11 3.62 -13.73 -7.96
CA PHE A 11 4.41 -12.85 -7.10
C PHE A 11 3.58 -11.63 -6.63
N THR A 12 2.81 -11.02 -7.53
CA THR A 12 1.92 -9.89 -7.20
C THR A 12 0.85 -10.30 -6.20
N LEU A 13 0.31 -11.51 -6.34
CA LEU A 13 -0.68 -12.06 -5.43
C LEU A 13 -0.09 -12.25 -4.02
N CYS A 14 1.15 -12.71 -3.90
CA CYS A 14 1.87 -12.75 -2.63
C CYS A 14 2.06 -11.35 -2.02
N MET A 15 2.45 -10.36 -2.84
CA MET A 15 2.57 -8.95 -2.41
C MET A 15 1.23 -8.35 -1.96
N LEU A 16 0.13 -8.68 -2.65
CA LEU A 16 -1.23 -8.28 -2.30
C LEU A 16 -1.57 -8.79 -0.89
N ILE A 17 -1.33 -10.09 -0.61
CA ILE A 17 -1.59 -10.70 0.71
C ILE A 17 -0.77 -10.00 1.81
N ALA A 18 0.51 -9.69 1.53
CA ALA A 18 1.35 -8.97 2.47
C ALA A 18 0.84 -7.55 2.79
N CYS A 19 0.28 -6.84 1.80
CA CYS A 19 -0.21 -5.47 1.96
C CYS A 19 -1.53 -5.36 2.74
N ILE A 20 -2.37 -6.40 2.75
CA ILE A 20 -3.68 -6.41 3.44
C ILE A 20 -3.55 -6.05 4.92
N ARG A 21 -2.43 -6.39 5.57
CA ARG A 21 -2.21 -6.12 7.00
C ARG A 21 -1.68 -4.71 7.29
N SER A 22 -1.05 -4.04 6.33
CA SER A 22 -0.24 -2.85 6.60
C SER A 22 -0.76 -1.56 5.96
N ASN A 23 -1.49 -1.61 4.83
CA ASN A 23 -1.87 -0.40 4.09
C ASN A 23 -3.05 -0.65 3.15
N ALA A 24 -4.25 -0.19 3.53
CA ALA A 24 -5.47 -0.38 2.74
C ALA A 24 -5.41 0.26 1.34
N LEU A 25 -4.75 1.41 1.18
CA LEU A 25 -4.55 2.03 -0.13
C LEU A 25 -3.63 1.20 -1.05
N LEU A 26 -2.59 0.58 -0.49
CA LEU A 26 -1.70 -0.29 -1.26
C LEU A 26 -2.43 -1.56 -1.72
N VAL A 27 -3.40 -2.05 -0.95
CA VAL A 27 -4.24 -3.20 -1.35
C VAL A 27 -5.01 -2.91 -2.65
N VAL A 28 -5.65 -1.74 -2.74
CA VAL A 28 -6.41 -1.35 -3.95
C VAL A 28 -5.48 -1.20 -5.16
N PHE A 29 -4.28 -0.62 -4.97
CA PHE A 29 -3.26 -0.53 -6.00
C PHE A 29 -2.81 -1.91 -6.49
N PHE A 30 -2.48 -2.83 -5.57
CA PHE A 30 -2.07 -4.19 -5.92
C PHE A 30 -3.20 -4.98 -6.60
N PHE A 31 -4.46 -4.70 -6.29
CA PHE A 31 -5.61 -5.29 -6.98
C PHE A 31 -5.71 -4.85 -8.44
N PHE A 32 -5.58 -3.54 -8.73
CA PHE A 32 -5.51 -3.04 -10.11
C PHE A 32 -4.29 -3.56 -10.87
N LEU A 33 -3.16 -3.70 -10.19
CA LEU A 33 -1.94 -4.24 -10.76
C LEU A 33 -2.09 -5.74 -11.10
N LEU A 34 -2.76 -6.52 -10.25
CA LEU A 34 -3.14 -7.90 -10.54
C LEU A 34 -4.01 -7.99 -11.80
N LEU A 35 -5.01 -7.10 -11.94
CA LEU A 35 -5.84 -7.01 -13.14
C LEU A 35 -5.01 -6.73 -14.40
N THR A 36 -3.97 -5.89 -14.28
CA THR A 36 -3.03 -5.60 -15.39
C THR A 36 -2.30 -6.86 -15.85
N TYR A 37 -1.74 -7.65 -14.92
CA TYR A 37 -1.05 -8.89 -15.29
C TYR A 37 -1.99 -9.96 -15.88
N ILE A 38 -3.25 -10.00 -15.43
CA ILE A 38 -4.29 -10.86 -16.03
C ILE A 38 -4.57 -10.43 -17.47
N LEU A 39 -4.73 -9.13 -17.75
CA LEU A 39 -4.94 -8.63 -19.11
C LEU A 39 -3.73 -8.91 -20.02
N PHE A 40 -2.49 -8.74 -19.52
CA PHE A 40 -1.29 -9.10 -20.28
C PHE A 40 -1.21 -10.59 -20.58
N THR A 41 -1.57 -11.43 -19.61
CA THR A 41 -1.63 -12.89 -19.80
C THR A 41 -2.68 -13.23 -20.85
N ALA A 42 -3.88 -12.66 -20.78
CA ALA A 42 -4.95 -12.89 -21.74
C ALA A 42 -4.59 -12.38 -23.16
N SER A 43 -3.89 -11.24 -23.28
CA SER A 43 -3.39 -10.71 -24.56
C SER A 43 -2.41 -11.68 -25.25
N TYR A 44 -1.63 -12.42 -24.48
CA TYR A 44 -0.73 -13.45 -25.01
C TYR A 44 -1.47 -14.70 -25.49
N TYR A 45 -2.53 -15.13 -24.78
CA TYR A 45 -3.31 -16.32 -25.16
C TYR A 45 -4.31 -16.07 -26.29
N CYS A 46 -4.77 -14.82 -26.48
CA CYS A 46 -5.73 -14.43 -27.51
C CYS A 46 -5.03 -13.86 -28.76
N SER A 47 -4.05 -14.59 -29.30
CA SER A 47 -3.42 -14.30 -30.61
C SER A 47 -2.89 -12.86 -30.81
N TRP A 48 -2.24 -12.26 -29.81
CA TRP A 48 -1.64 -10.92 -29.93
C TRP A 48 -2.64 -9.81 -30.29
N ASP A 49 -3.87 -9.91 -29.78
CA ASP A 49 -4.84 -8.83 -29.96
C ASP A 49 -4.31 -7.54 -29.32
N GLN A 50 -3.94 -6.57 -30.18
CA GLN A 50 -3.37 -5.29 -29.77
C GLN A 50 -4.31 -4.51 -28.86
N ASN A 51 -5.61 -4.75 -28.97
CA ASN A 51 -6.61 -4.06 -28.14
C ASN A 51 -6.48 -4.46 -26.67
N LEU A 52 -6.18 -5.72 -26.40
CA LEU A 52 -6.08 -6.22 -25.02
C LEU A 52 -4.77 -5.78 -24.34
N SER A 53 -3.69 -5.66 -25.12
CA SER A 53 -2.43 -5.06 -24.63
C SER A 53 -2.59 -3.56 -24.34
N ARG A 54 -3.30 -2.82 -25.20
CA ARG A 54 -3.60 -1.39 -24.99
C ARG A 54 -4.51 -1.18 -23.79
N ALA A 55 -5.50 -2.05 -23.58
CA ALA A 55 -6.34 -2.03 -22.37
C ALA A 55 -5.50 -2.24 -21.10
N GLY A 56 -4.57 -3.21 -21.12
CA GLY A 56 -3.59 -3.44 -20.05
C GLY A 56 -2.70 -2.22 -19.77
N GLY A 57 -2.26 -1.52 -20.81
CA GLY A 57 -1.52 -0.26 -20.68
C GLY A 57 -2.37 0.87 -20.07
N ALA A 58 -3.62 1.02 -20.51
CA ALA A 58 -4.52 2.05 -20.01
C ALA A 58 -4.79 1.89 -18.50
N ILE A 59 -5.10 0.68 -18.03
CA ILE A 59 -5.27 0.42 -16.58
C ILE A 59 -3.98 0.61 -15.79
N GLY A 60 -2.81 0.31 -16.37
CA GLY A 60 -1.51 0.58 -15.76
C GLY A 60 -1.25 2.08 -15.51
N ILE A 61 -1.67 2.94 -16.45
CA ILE A 61 -1.57 4.40 -16.29
C ILE A 61 -2.43 4.88 -15.10
N PHE A 62 -3.68 4.41 -14.99
CA PHE A 62 -4.54 4.71 -13.85
C PHE A 62 -3.91 4.25 -12.52
N THR A 63 -3.34 3.04 -12.50
CA THR A 63 -2.62 2.49 -11.35
C THR A 63 -1.45 3.38 -10.92
N SER A 64 -0.73 3.97 -11.87
CA SER A 64 0.42 4.84 -11.59
C SER A 64 0.00 6.17 -10.98
N VAL A 65 -1.09 6.78 -11.47
CA VAL A 65 -1.67 8.00 -10.89
C VAL A 65 -2.13 7.77 -9.45
N ILE A 66 -2.79 6.63 -9.19
CA ILE A 66 -3.21 6.23 -7.84
C ILE A 66 -1.99 6.02 -6.93
N LEU A 67 -0.95 5.34 -7.42
CA LEU A 67 0.28 5.13 -6.64
C LEU A 67 0.96 6.45 -6.29
N TRP A 68 0.96 7.41 -7.21
CA TRP A 68 1.56 8.72 -6.96
C TRP A 68 0.84 9.42 -5.80
N TYR A 69 -0.49 9.37 -5.78
CA TYR A 69 -1.29 9.85 -4.65
C TYR A 69 -0.94 9.14 -3.33
N ILE A 70 -0.76 7.82 -3.34
CA ILE A 70 -0.37 7.04 -2.15
C ILE A 70 1.02 7.45 -1.66
N GLY A 71 1.97 7.63 -2.58
CA GLY A 71 3.34 8.03 -2.29
C GLY A 71 3.40 9.44 -1.70
N PHE A 72 2.64 10.38 -2.26
CA PHE A 72 2.52 11.74 -1.72
C PHE A 72 1.87 11.76 -0.34
N ALA A 73 0.79 11.01 -0.13
CA ALA A 73 0.16 10.89 1.18
C ALA A 73 1.13 10.30 2.21
N SER A 74 1.87 9.25 1.83
CA SER A 74 2.86 8.60 2.71
C SER A 74 4.07 9.48 3.05
N PHE A 75 4.46 10.38 2.13
CA PHE A 75 5.56 11.32 2.36
C PHE A 75 5.14 12.52 3.23
N MET A 76 3.90 13.01 3.09
CA MET A 76 3.39 14.16 3.86
C MET A 76 3.09 13.86 5.33
N VAL A 77 2.95 12.60 5.73
CA VAL A 77 2.72 12.19 7.13
C VAL A 77 3.97 12.36 8.01
N LYS A 78 5.16 12.54 7.43
CA LYS A 78 6.44 12.53 8.17
C LYS A 78 6.88 13.90 8.71
N GLY A 79 6.08 14.96 8.52
CA GLY A 79 6.34 16.29 9.08
C GLY A 79 5.10 16.82 9.81
N ASP A 80 5.31 17.45 10.96
CA ASP A 80 4.33 17.96 11.94
C ASP A 80 3.29 18.98 11.44
N ASN A 81 2.83 18.94 10.18
CA ASN A 81 1.98 20.00 9.59
C ASN A 81 0.95 19.55 8.55
N SER A 82 0.50 18.29 8.52
CA SER A 82 -0.51 17.88 7.52
C SER A 82 -1.94 17.93 8.08
N TYR A 83 -2.67 18.99 7.73
CA TYR A 83 -4.06 19.29 8.08
C TYR A 83 -5.10 18.44 7.30
N PHE A 84 -4.66 17.38 6.60
CA PHE A 84 -5.52 16.51 5.81
C PHE A 84 -5.13 15.05 5.99
N THR A 85 -5.58 14.47 7.10
CA THR A 85 -5.56 13.03 7.32
C THR A 85 -6.76 12.42 6.60
N LEU A 86 -6.53 11.85 5.41
CA LEU A 86 -7.45 10.81 4.95
C LEU A 86 -7.31 9.64 5.92
N PRO A 87 -8.42 9.03 6.36
CA PRO A 87 -8.41 8.05 7.44
C PRO A 87 -7.55 6.84 7.06
N MET A 88 -6.30 6.84 7.52
CA MET A 88 -5.60 5.62 7.83
C MET A 88 -6.21 5.10 9.13
N VAL A 89 -6.88 3.94 9.05
CA VAL A 89 -7.31 3.20 10.23
C VAL A 89 -6.04 2.73 10.93
N ASP A 90 -5.55 3.56 11.84
CA ASP A 90 -4.54 3.16 12.79
C ASP A 90 -5.19 2.23 13.80
N LEU A 91 -4.62 1.03 13.94
CA LEU A 91 -5.02 0.08 14.98
C LEU A 91 -4.83 0.75 16.35
N PRO A 92 -5.81 0.62 17.27
CA PRO A 92 -5.70 1.20 18.60
C PRO A 92 -4.47 0.65 19.33
N THR A 93 -3.47 1.49 19.55
CA THR A 93 -2.39 1.14 20.47
C THR A 93 -2.94 1.28 21.89
N LYS A 94 -3.01 0.17 22.63
CA LYS A 94 -3.38 0.18 24.05
C LYS A 94 -2.40 1.09 24.81
N PRO A 95 -2.84 2.20 25.43
CA PRO A 95 -1.99 2.98 26.30
C PRO A 95 -1.48 2.07 27.42
N ARG A 96 -0.17 2.07 27.69
CA ARG A 96 0.37 1.42 28.89
C ARG A 96 -0.09 2.23 30.10
N PRO A 97 -0.88 1.66 31.03
CA PRO A 97 -1.21 2.32 32.30
C PRO A 97 0.09 2.46 33.10
N GLY A 98 0.63 3.68 33.20
CA GLY A 98 1.84 3.97 33.99
C GLY A 98 2.75 5.06 33.43
N ALA A 99 2.73 5.33 32.12
CA ALA A 99 3.64 6.34 31.53
C ALA A 99 3.28 7.80 31.89
N ASN A 100 1.99 8.09 32.13
CA ASN A 100 1.51 9.42 32.55
C ASN A 100 1.52 9.63 34.07
N GLN A 101 2.01 8.65 34.84
CA GLN A 101 2.07 8.71 36.30
C GLN A 101 3.49 8.89 36.86
N ALA A 102 4.52 8.90 36.00
CA ALA A 102 5.83 9.43 36.35
C ALA A 102 5.76 10.97 36.38
N GLY A 103 5.01 11.50 37.36
CA GLY A 103 4.96 12.91 37.64
C GLY A 103 6.35 13.47 38.02
N PRO A 104 6.51 14.80 38.08
CA PRO A 104 7.75 15.48 38.48
C PRO A 104 8.31 15.04 39.84
N VAL A 105 7.51 14.35 40.66
CA VAL A 105 7.82 13.88 42.01
C VAL A 105 8.98 12.89 42.02
N GLU A 106 9.13 12.01 41.02
CA GLU A 106 10.23 11.03 40.98
C GLU A 106 11.58 11.65 40.57
N ARG A 107 11.56 12.77 39.80
CA ARG A 107 12.79 13.50 39.46
C ARG A 107 13.36 14.31 40.62
N ALA A 108 12.56 14.60 41.66
CA ALA A 108 12.97 15.37 42.81
C ALA A 108 13.48 14.50 43.98
N GLN A 109 13.38 13.17 43.88
CA GLN A 109 13.97 12.29 44.88
C GLN A 109 15.48 12.14 44.57
N PRO A 110 16.38 12.69 45.41
CA PRO A 110 17.78 12.31 45.32
C PRO A 110 17.85 10.80 45.58
N ARG A 111 18.34 10.03 44.61
CA ARG A 111 18.66 8.63 44.83
C ARG A 111 19.66 8.59 45.99
N ALA A 112 19.22 8.07 47.12
CA ALA A 112 20.07 7.65 48.23
C ALA A 112 20.87 6.40 47.84
#